data_AF-A0A673L655-F1
#
_entry.id   AF-A0A673L655-F1
#
_cell.length_a   1.000
_cell.length_b   1.000
_cell.length_c   1.000
_cell.angle_alpha   90.00
_cell.angle_beta   90.00
_cell.angle_gamma   90.00
#
_symmetry.space_group_name_H-M   'P 1'
#
loop_
_entity.id
_entity.type
_entity.pdbx_description
1 polymer ?
#
loop_
_entity_poly.entity_id
_entity_poly.type
_entity_poly.pdbx_seq_one_letter_code
_entity_poly.pdbx_strand_id
1 'polypeptide(L)'
;MPAHPLRVAVVCSSNQNRSMEAHNILSKRGFDVRSFGTGTHVKLPGPAPDKPNIYDFKTTYEQMYNDLVRKDKELYFPVTFRISAVVFHRRKKARFGTSK
;
A
#
# COMPACT_ATOMS: atom_id res chain seq x y z
N MET A 1 14.54 -8.30 -21.19
CA MET A 1 14.56 -6.91 -20.68
C MET A 1 13.96 -6.02 -21.76
N PRO A 2 13.17 -4.99 -21.42
CA PRO A 2 12.63 -4.06 -22.42
C PRO A 2 13.77 -3.36 -23.17
N ALA A 3 13.59 -3.12 -24.47
CA ALA A 3 14.63 -2.59 -25.36
C ALA A 3 15.09 -1.16 -25.03
N HIS A 4 14.29 -0.41 -24.27
CA HIS A 4 14.60 0.93 -23.79
C HIS A 4 14.31 1.02 -22.27
N PRO A 5 15.15 1.71 -21.49
CA PRO A 5 14.93 1.87 -20.05
C PRO A 5 13.73 2.79 -19.78
N LEU A 6 12.53 2.19 -19.68
CA LEU A 6 11.30 2.90 -19.35
C LEU A 6 11.16 3.06 -17.84
N ARG A 7 10.89 4.29 -17.42
CA ARG A 7 10.56 4.64 -16.04
C ARG A 7 9.04 4.77 -15.91
N VAL A 8 8.45 3.93 -15.07
CA VAL A 8 6.99 3.76 -14.97
C VAL A 8 6.49 4.32 -13.65
N ALA A 9 5.41 5.10 -13.69
CA ALA A 9 4.69 5.53 -12.49
C ALA A 9 3.30 4.87 -12.48
N VAL A 10 2.91 4.26 -11.37
CA VAL A 10 1.60 3.65 -11.19
C VAL A 10 0.85 4.40 -10.10
N VAL A 11 -0.37 4.84 -10.40
CA VAL A 11 -1.10 5.74 -9.50
C VAL A 11 -2.47 5.17 -9.15
N CYS A 12 -2.85 5.25 -7.88
CA CYS A 12 -4.23 5.01 -7.46
C CYS A 12 -4.63 6.03 -6.37
N SER A 13 -5.80 5.88 -5.75
CA SER A 13 -6.26 6.86 -4.75
C SER A 13 -5.42 6.83 -3.46
N SER A 14 -5.26 5.68 -2.81
CA SER A 14 -4.60 5.60 -1.48
C SER A 14 -3.24 4.91 -1.50
N ASN A 15 -2.71 4.55 -2.67
CA ASN A 15 -1.48 3.79 -2.83
C ASN A 15 -1.41 2.44 -2.06
N GLN A 16 -2.55 1.76 -1.87
CA GLN A 16 -2.67 0.60 -0.96
C GLN A 16 -3.10 -0.72 -1.61
N ASN A 17 -3.57 -0.71 -2.85
CA ASN A 17 -4.07 -1.94 -3.49
C ASN A 17 -3.65 -1.98 -4.96
N ARG A 18 -4.47 -1.37 -5.83
CA ARG A 18 -4.27 -1.37 -7.29
C ARG A 18 -2.88 -0.92 -7.73
N SER A 19 -2.40 0.23 -7.25
CA SER A 19 -1.08 0.75 -7.66
C SER A 19 0.08 -0.12 -7.21
N MET A 20 -0.07 -0.77 -6.07
CA MET A 20 1.00 -1.53 -5.42
C MET A 20 1.05 -2.97 -5.89
N GLU A 21 -0.08 -3.56 -6.27
CA GLU A 21 -0.12 -4.84 -6.96
C GLU A 21 0.55 -4.72 -8.35
N ALA A 22 0.19 -3.71 -9.12
CA ALA A 22 0.83 -3.41 -10.40
C ALA A 22 2.32 -3.07 -10.23
N HIS A 23 2.69 -2.26 -9.23
CA HIS A 23 4.08 -1.99 -8.89
C HIS A 23 4.86 -3.29 -8.62
N ASN A 24 4.29 -4.22 -7.85
CA ASN A 24 4.93 -5.49 -7.54
C ASN A 24 5.14 -6.36 -8.79
N ILE A 25 4.17 -6.40 -9.70
CA ILE A 25 4.30 -7.15 -10.96
C ILE A 25 5.39 -6.52 -11.83
N LEU A 26 5.36 -5.19 -12.02
CA LEU A 26 6.32 -4.46 -12.85
C LEU A 26 7.74 -4.53 -12.28
N SER A 27 7.89 -4.38 -10.97
CA SER A 27 9.19 -4.48 -10.28
C SER A 27 9.79 -5.87 -10.42
N LYS A 28 8.99 -6.94 -10.25
CA LYS A 28 9.43 -8.33 -10.47
C LYS A 28 9.87 -8.61 -11.91
N ARG A 29 9.36 -7.84 -12.88
CA ARG A 29 9.69 -7.94 -14.30
C ARG A 29 10.90 -7.08 -14.69
N GLY A 30 11.51 -6.36 -13.74
CA GLY A 30 12.73 -5.58 -13.95
C GLY A 30 12.52 -4.15 -14.47
N PHE A 31 11.31 -3.59 -14.34
CA PHE A 31 11.05 -2.19 -14.69
C PHE A 31 11.45 -1.24 -13.53
N ASP A 32 11.96 -0.04 -13.87
CA ASP A 32 12.07 1.07 -12.90
C ASP A 32 10.66 1.61 -12.66
N VAL A 33 10.01 1.16 -11.58
CA VAL A 33 8.63 1.50 -11.26
C VAL A 33 8.51 2.20 -9.91
N ARG A 34 7.69 3.26 -9.86
CA ARG A 34 7.28 3.95 -8.63
C ARG A 34 5.77 4.00 -8.52
N SER A 35 5.22 3.98 -7.31
CA SER A 35 3.78 3.99 -7.09
C SER A 35 3.33 5.11 -6.15
N PHE A 36 2.21 5.77 -6.50
CA PHE A 36 1.73 6.97 -5.81
C PHE A 36 0.23 6.93 -5.52
N GLY A 37 -0.19 7.79 -4.60
CA GLY A 37 -1.57 8.07 -4.23
C GLY A 37 -1.99 9.47 -4.70
N THR A 38 -3.20 9.63 -5.25
CA THR A 38 -3.78 10.95 -5.60
C THR A 38 -4.79 11.47 -4.59
N GLY A 39 -5.20 10.64 -3.63
CA GLY A 39 -6.08 11.09 -2.56
C GLY A 39 -5.42 12.14 -1.68
N THR A 40 -6.21 12.82 -0.86
CA THR A 40 -5.68 13.70 0.21
C THR A 40 -5.13 12.88 1.38
N HIS A 41 -5.71 11.70 1.62
CA HIS A 41 -5.35 10.80 2.70
C HIS A 41 -5.38 9.34 2.25
N VAL A 42 -4.66 8.49 2.96
CA VAL A 42 -4.75 7.03 2.82
C VAL A 42 -5.99 6.55 3.58
N LYS A 43 -6.94 5.94 2.85
CA LYS A 43 -8.17 5.41 3.44
C LYS A 43 -8.10 3.89 3.47
N LEU A 44 -8.16 3.32 4.66
CA LEU A 44 -8.32 1.90 4.88
C LEU A 44 -9.73 1.61 5.39
N PRO A 45 -10.35 0.51 4.97
CA PRO A 45 -11.67 0.14 5.46
C PRO A 45 -11.66 -0.07 6.99
N GLY A 46 -12.69 0.42 7.69
CA GLY A 46 -12.84 0.24 9.14
C GLY A 46 -14.02 -0.65 9.53
N PRO A 47 -14.48 -0.62 10.79
CA PRO A 47 -15.53 -1.52 11.29
C PRO A 47 -16.89 -1.30 10.62
N ALA A 48 -17.13 -0.10 10.11
CA ALA A 48 -18.36 0.24 9.39
C ALA A 48 -18.04 1.15 8.17
N PRO A 49 -18.92 1.22 7.16
CA PRO A 49 -18.70 2.02 5.95
C PRO A 49 -18.51 3.52 6.21
N ASP A 50 -19.15 4.04 7.25
CA ASP A 50 -19.08 5.42 7.73
C ASP A 50 -17.83 5.71 8.57
N LYS A 51 -17.12 4.66 9.02
CA LYS A 51 -15.96 4.77 9.91
C LYS A 51 -14.68 4.19 9.27
N PRO A 52 -14.14 4.79 8.20
CA PRO A 52 -12.87 4.37 7.63
C PRO A 52 -11.69 4.75 8.54
N ASN A 53 -10.60 4.00 8.46
CA ASN A 53 -9.32 4.42 9.03
C ASN A 53 -8.62 5.36 8.05
N ILE A 54 -8.37 6.59 8.48
CA ILE A 54 -7.76 7.64 7.66
C ILE A 54 -6.37 7.92 8.19
N TYR A 55 -5.37 7.92 7.31
CA TYR A 55 -3.98 8.21 7.63
C TYR A 55 -3.41 9.26 6.68
N ASP A 56 -2.42 10.00 7.16
CA ASP A 56 -1.62 10.89 6.32
C ASP A 56 -0.65 10.07 5.45
N PHE A 57 -0.28 10.57 4.27
CA PHE A 57 0.72 9.91 3.41
C PHE A 57 2.11 9.85 4.06
N LYS A 58 2.38 10.68 5.06
CA LYS A 58 3.58 10.63 5.91
C LYS A 58 3.59 9.42 6.84
N THR A 59 2.43 8.85 7.16
CA THR A 59 2.32 7.69 8.05
C THR A 59 2.89 6.45 7.35
N THR A 60 3.81 5.76 8.02
CA THR A 60 4.42 4.55 7.44
C THR A 60 3.46 3.36 7.49
N TYR A 61 3.65 2.39 6.60
CA TYR A 61 2.90 1.13 6.62
C TYR A 61 3.03 0.37 7.94
N GLU A 62 4.16 0.52 8.63
CA GLU A 62 4.36 -0.08 9.95
C GLU A 62 3.54 0.61 11.04
N GLN A 63 3.49 1.94 11.03
CA GLN A 63 2.63 2.71 11.92
C GLN A 63 1.16 2.37 11.69
N MET A 64 0.71 2.31 10.42
CA MET A 64 -0.64 1.88 10.08
C MET A 64 -0.93 0.46 10.58
N TYR A 65 -0.02 -0.49 10.37
CA TYR A 65 -0.17 -1.86 10.85
C TYR A 65 -0.32 -1.93 12.39
N ASN A 66 0.57 -1.26 13.11
CA ASN A 66 0.55 -1.26 14.58
C ASN A 66 -0.71 -0.60 15.13
N ASP A 67 -1.21 0.46 14.49
CA ASP A 67 -2.48 1.10 14.83
C ASP A 67 -3.67 0.16 14.62
N LEU A 68 -3.76 -0.51 13.47
CA LEU A 68 -4.84 -1.46 13.18
C LEU A 68 -4.84 -2.66 14.13
N VAL A 69 -3.66 -3.20 14.44
CA VAL A 69 -3.53 -4.31 15.41
C VAL A 69 -3.94 -3.89 16.81
N ARG A 70 -3.65 -2.64 17.22
CA ARG A 70 -4.07 -2.11 18.52
C ARG A 70 -5.56 -1.85 18.60
N LYS A 71 -6.18 -1.39 17.51
CA LYS A 71 -7.62 -1.08 17.48
C LYS A 71 -8.46 -2.34 17.62
N ASP A 72 -8.24 -3.31 16.75
CA ASP A 72 -8.99 -4.55 16.77
C ASP A 72 -8.28 -5.65 15.97
N LYS A 73 -7.48 -6.44 16.68
CA LYS A 73 -6.75 -7.55 16.05
C LYS A 73 -7.72 -8.55 15.40
N GLU A 74 -8.85 -8.86 16.01
CA GLU A 74 -9.80 -9.85 15.50
C GLU A 74 -10.64 -9.32 14.33
N LEU A 75 -10.79 -8.02 14.15
CA LEU A 75 -11.49 -7.47 12.97
C LEU A 75 -10.58 -7.45 11.74
N TYR A 76 -9.31 -7.15 11.94
CA TYR A 76 -8.38 -6.90 10.84
C TYR A 76 -7.51 -8.10 10.44
N PHE A 77 -7.46 -9.15 11.28
CA PHE A 77 -6.63 -10.34 11.09
C PHE A 77 -7.33 -11.53 10.40
N PRO A 78 -8.61 -11.85 10.63
CA PRO A 78 -9.25 -12.98 9.98
C PRO A 78 -9.77 -12.59 8.59
N VAL A 79 -9.15 -13.23 7.59
CA VAL A 79 -9.67 -13.56 6.24
C VAL A 79 -10.04 -12.40 5.31
N THR A 80 -10.26 -11.19 5.80
CA THR A 80 -10.49 -10.02 4.95
C THR A 80 -9.15 -9.39 4.58
N PHE A 81 -8.94 -9.13 3.29
CA PHE A 81 -7.74 -8.63 2.60
C PHE A 81 -7.04 -7.37 3.18
N ARG A 82 -7.46 -6.84 4.35
CA ARG A 82 -7.14 -5.51 4.88
C ARG A 82 -5.75 -5.41 5.49
N ILE A 83 -5.37 -6.25 6.47
CA ILE A 83 -4.00 -6.26 7.00
C ILE A 83 -3.01 -6.90 6.02
N SER A 84 -3.45 -7.92 5.27
CA SER A 84 -2.62 -8.60 4.27
C SER A 84 -2.06 -7.61 3.25
N ALA A 85 -2.84 -6.61 2.82
CA ALA A 85 -2.35 -5.52 1.99
C ALA A 85 -1.23 -4.74 2.71
N VAL A 86 -1.49 -4.14 3.88
CA VAL A 86 -0.49 -3.33 4.61
C VAL A 86 0.80 -4.11 4.91
N VAL A 87 0.70 -5.39 5.32
CA VAL A 87 1.83 -6.27 5.59
C VAL A 87 2.59 -6.66 4.32
N PHE A 88 1.87 -6.99 3.24
CA PHE A 88 2.46 -7.28 1.94
C PHE A 88 3.23 -6.07 1.43
N HIS A 89 2.70 -4.87 1.64
CA HIS A 89 3.29 -3.62 1.19
C HIS A 89 4.52 -3.22 2.02
N ARG A 90 4.50 -3.50 3.34
CA ARG A 90 5.67 -3.33 4.24
C ARG A 90 6.88 -4.10 3.72
N ARG A 91 6.70 -5.36 3.31
CA ARG A 91 7.78 -6.19 2.76
C ARG A 91 8.29 -5.72 1.38
N LYS A 92 7.48 -4.97 0.62
CA LYS A 92 7.82 -4.50 -0.73
C LYS A 92 8.55 -3.16 -0.68
N LYS A 93 8.02 -2.14 -0.01
CA LYS A 93 8.69 -0.83 0.06
C LYS A 93 10.01 -0.87 0.84
N ALA A 94 10.12 -1.70 1.88
CA ALA A 94 11.38 -1.89 2.61
C ALA A 94 12.50 -2.53 1.76
N ARG A 95 12.15 -3.33 0.73
CA ARG A 95 13.12 -3.91 -0.20
C ARG A 95 13.49 -3.02 -1.37
N PHE A 96 12.60 -2.11 -1.78
CA PHE A 96 12.74 -1.37 -3.04
C PHE A 96 12.91 0.14 -2.87
N GLY A 97 13.01 0.67 -1.65
CA GLY A 97 13.47 2.06 -1.41
C GLY A 97 12.61 3.18 -1.99
N THR A 98 11.36 2.92 -2.37
CA THR A 98 10.52 3.91 -3.06
C THR A 98 9.58 4.63 -2.09
N SER A 99 10.08 5.70 -1.46
CA SER A 99 9.24 6.65 -0.72
C SER A 99 9.30 8.04 -1.34
N LYS A 100 8.26 8.40 -2.09
CA LYS A 100 7.39 9.56 -1.85
C LYS A 100 5.97 9.11 -2.17
#